data_AF-A0A9P5RFR5-F1
#
_entry.id   AF-A0A9P5RFR5-F1
#
_cell.length_a   1.000
_cell.length_b   1.000
_cell.length_c   1.000
_cell.angle_alpha   90.00
_cell.angle_beta   90.00
_cell.angle_gamma   90.00
#
_symmetry.space_group_name_H-M   'P 1'
#
loop_
_entity.id
_entity.type
_entity.pdbx_description
1 polymer ?
#
loop_
_entity_poly.entity_id
_entity_poly.type
_entity_poly.pdbx_seq_one_letter_code
_entity_poly.pdbx_strand_id
1 'polypeptide(L)'
;MSVKAAATHIDWTKLSTSLGLKTETVAALGAFRKRNEEARRVLTDLKEQKTAVDFAHYRKVLKNQAVIDEVEKAFKAFKPAAYDVQAQIKSIEAVEAKALERAKFTATKVESELADLQATLKNIETSRPIEELT
;
A
#
# COMPACT_ATOMS: atom_id res chain seq x y z
N MET A 1 0.59 -13.33 4.44
CA MET A 1 -0.06 -12.74 3.25
C MET A 1 0.87 -11.67 2.70
N SER A 2 1.43 -11.83 1.50
CA SER A 2 2.43 -10.89 0.97
C SER A 2 1.78 -9.52 0.73
N VAL A 3 2.39 -8.44 1.23
CA VAL A 3 1.96 -7.03 1.04
C VAL A 3 1.72 -6.70 -0.45
N LYS A 4 2.38 -7.42 -1.38
CA LYS A 4 2.16 -7.29 -2.83
C LYS A 4 0.76 -7.70 -3.28
N ALA A 5 0.17 -8.73 -2.67
CA ALA A 5 -1.18 -9.19 -3.01
C ALA A 5 -2.25 -8.25 -2.44
N ALA A 6 -2.02 -7.66 -1.26
CA ALA A 6 -2.96 -6.71 -0.68
C ALA A 6 -3.16 -5.46 -1.55
N ALA A 7 -2.09 -4.95 -2.19
CA ALA A 7 -2.17 -3.77 -3.06
C ALA A 7 -3.01 -3.99 -4.34
N THR A 8 -3.09 -5.22 -4.85
CA THR A 8 -3.93 -5.54 -6.03
C THR A 8 -5.40 -5.72 -5.70
N HIS A 9 -5.75 -5.85 -4.41
CA HIS A 9 -7.13 -5.99 -3.94
C HIS A 9 -7.79 -4.64 -3.57
N ILE A 10 -7.07 -3.52 -3.65
CA ILE A 10 -7.62 -2.21 -3.30
C ILE A 10 -8.43 -1.66 -4.48
N ASP A 11 -9.73 -1.53 -4.28
CA ASP A 11 -10.65 -0.85 -5.20
C ASP A 11 -10.62 0.66 -4.94
N TRP A 12 -9.77 1.37 -5.69
CA TRP A 12 -9.58 2.82 -5.56
C TRP A 12 -10.83 3.63 -5.90
N THR A 13 -11.67 3.11 -6.79
CA THR A 13 -12.96 3.71 -7.13
C THR A 13 -13.87 3.71 -5.92
N LYS A 14 -14.06 2.57 -5.25
CA LYS A 14 -14.82 2.49 -4.01
C LYS A 14 -14.22 3.35 -2.90
N LEU A 15 -12.89 3.35 -2.76
CA LEU A 15 -12.22 4.15 -1.72
C LEU A 15 -12.55 5.66 -1.83
N SER A 16 -12.68 6.16 -3.06
CA SER A 16 -12.96 7.58 -3.32
C SER A 16 -14.45 7.95 -3.20
N THR A 17 -15.37 7.03 -3.50
CA THR A 17 -16.81 7.32 -3.55
C THR A 17 -17.60 6.80 -2.35
N SER A 18 -17.22 5.67 -1.76
CA SER A 18 -18.03 4.99 -0.73
C SER A 18 -17.81 5.51 0.69
N LEU A 19 -16.68 6.17 0.94
CA LEU A 19 -16.27 6.57 2.29
C LEU A 19 -16.59 8.04 2.64
N GLY A 20 -17.19 8.79 1.72
CA GLY A 20 -17.54 10.20 1.95
C GLY A 20 -16.33 11.05 2.40
N LEU A 21 -15.15 10.72 1.88
CA LEU A 21 -13.90 11.35 2.31
C LEU A 21 -13.87 12.83 1.92
N LYS A 22 -13.25 13.65 2.77
CA LYS A 22 -13.01 15.07 2.46
C LYS A 22 -12.20 15.19 1.16
N THR A 23 -12.47 16.23 0.38
CA THR A 23 -11.85 16.46 -0.94
C THR A 23 -10.32 16.47 -0.88
N GLU A 24 -9.75 17.01 0.20
CA GLU A 24 -8.30 17.02 0.46
C GLU A 24 -7.72 15.60 0.60
N THR A 25 -8.43 14.71 1.28
CA THR A 25 -8.02 13.31 1.48
C THR A 25 -8.08 12.53 0.18
N VAL A 26 -9.10 12.77 -0.65
CA VAL A 26 -9.21 12.18 -2.00
C VAL A 26 -8.03 12.61 -2.87
N ALA A 27 -7.67 13.90 -2.84
CA ALA A 27 -6.51 14.41 -3.57
C ALA A 27 -5.19 13.79 -3.09
N ALA A 28 -5.01 13.65 -1.77
CA ALA A 28 -3.84 13.01 -1.18
C ALA A 28 -3.72 11.52 -1.60
N LEU A 29 -4.84 10.79 -1.61
CA LEU A 29 -4.90 9.40 -2.08
C LEU A 29 -4.56 9.27 -3.57
N GLY A 30 -5.08 10.19 -4.40
CA GLY A 30 -4.72 10.25 -5.82
C GLY A 30 -3.23 10.48 -6.05
N ALA A 31 -2.63 11.41 -5.30
CA ALA A 31 -1.19 11.69 -5.36
C ALA A 31 -0.33 10.51 -4.86
N PHE A 32 -0.82 9.76 -3.86
CA PHE A 32 -0.16 8.54 -3.39
C PHE A 32 -0.20 7.43 -4.44
N ARG A 33 -1.37 7.21 -5.06
CA ARG A 33 -1.53 6.22 -6.13
C ARG A 33 -0.60 6.51 -7.30
N LYS A 34 -0.58 7.76 -7.79
CA LYS A 34 0.31 8.19 -8.87
C LYS A 34 1.78 7.88 -8.57
N ARG A 35 2.26 8.22 -7.37
CA ARG A 35 3.64 7.93 -6.93
C ARG A 35 3.96 6.43 -6.92
N ASN A 36 3.02 5.60 -6.48
CA ASN A 36 3.20 4.15 -6.48
C ASN A 36 3.25 3.56 -7.91
N GLU A 37 2.36 4.02 -8.81
CA GLU A 37 2.36 3.58 -10.20
C GLU A 37 3.64 3.99 -10.95
N GLU A 38 4.12 5.22 -10.74
CA GLU A 38 5.38 5.71 -11.29
C GLU A 38 6.58 4.89 -10.80
N ALA A 39 6.68 4.66 -9.49
CA ALA A 39 7.75 3.84 -8.91
C ALA A 39 7.72 2.40 -9.43
N ARG A 40 6.52 1.82 -9.62
CA ARG A 40 6.36 0.48 -10.20
C ARG A 40 6.81 0.45 -11.65
N ARG A 41 6.45 1.45 -12.45
CA ARG A 41 6.87 1.53 -13.85
C ARG A 41 8.39 1.56 -13.95
N VAL A 42 9.03 2.49 -13.24
CA VAL A 42 10.49 2.63 -13.22
C VAL A 42 11.17 1.32 -12.79
N LEU A 43 10.62 0.64 -11.77
CA LEU A 43 11.15 -0.64 -11.31
C LEU A 43 11.00 -1.76 -12.33
N THR A 44 9.88 -1.82 -13.07
CA THR A 44 9.68 -2.77 -14.17
C THR A 44 10.67 -2.49 -15.30
N ASP A 45 10.80 -1.22 -15.72
CA ASP A 45 11.73 -0.80 -16.77
C ASP A 45 13.18 -1.18 -16.40
N LEU A 46 13.60 -0.95 -15.15
CA LEU A 46 14.92 -1.34 -14.63
C LEU A 46 15.14 -2.86 -14.58
N LYS A 47 14.08 -3.65 -14.34
CA LYS A 47 14.18 -5.11 -14.33
C LYS A 47 14.24 -5.72 -15.73
N GLU A 48 13.64 -5.06 -16.71
CA GLU A 48 13.66 -5.49 -18.10
C GLU A 48 15.00 -5.19 -18.78
N GLN A 49 15.80 -4.27 -18.24
CA GLN A 49 17.16 -4.00 -18.73
C GLN A 49 18.03 -5.26 -18.63
N LYS A 50 18.51 -5.74 -19.79
CA LYS A 50 19.48 -6.83 -19.85
C LYS A 50 20.80 -6.39 -19.21
N THR A 51 21.14 -7.00 -18.07
CA THR A 51 22.45 -6.86 -17.39
C THR A 51 23.43 -7.97 -17.78
N ALA A 52 23.08 -8.82 -18.74
CA ALA A 52 23.92 -9.92 -19.20
C ALA A 52 25.04 -9.39 -20.09
N VAL A 53 26.27 -9.43 -19.58
CA VAL A 53 27.50 -9.16 -20.35
C VAL A 53 28.09 -10.48 -20.81
N ASP A 54 28.24 -10.67 -22.12
CA ASP A 54 28.87 -11.87 -22.69
C ASP A 54 30.40 -11.73 -22.74
N PHE A 55 31.05 -12.06 -21.62
CA PHE A 55 32.51 -12.04 -21.52
C PHE A 55 33.21 -13.07 -22.43
N ALA A 56 32.52 -14.11 -22.91
CA ALA A 56 33.09 -15.12 -23.80
C ALA A 56 33.22 -14.61 -25.24
N HIS A 57 32.25 -13.80 -25.69
CA HIS A 57 32.35 -13.10 -26.97
C HIS A 57 33.50 -12.08 -26.96
N TYR A 58 33.60 -11.25 -25.91
CA TYR A 58 34.63 -10.21 -25.83
C TYR A 58 36.06 -10.78 -25.76
N ARG A 59 36.27 -11.94 -25.12
CA ARG A 59 37.58 -12.62 -25.10
C ARG A 59 38.09 -13.04 -26.49
N LYS A 60 37.18 -13.27 -27.44
CA LYS A 60 37.53 -13.66 -28.81
C LYS A 60 37.82 -12.47 -29.73
N VAL A 61 37.23 -11.31 -29.44
CA VAL A 61 37.35 -10.10 -30.28
C VAL A 61 38.53 -9.23 -29.87
N LEU A 62 38.81 -9.12 -28.57
CA LEU A 62 39.88 -8.27 -28.06
C LEU A 62 41.21 -9.01 -27.98
N LYS A 63 42.27 -8.37 -28.48
CA LYS A 63 43.65 -8.90 -28.41
C LYS A 63 44.19 -8.98 -26.98
N ASN A 64 43.70 -8.14 -26.06
CA ASN A 64 44.19 -8.08 -24.69
C ASN A 64 43.18 -8.70 -23.73
N GLN A 65 43.35 -9.99 -23.44
CA GLN A 65 42.42 -10.79 -22.64
C GLN A 65 42.49 -10.49 -21.13
N ALA A 66 43.64 -10.02 -20.64
CA ALA A 66 43.85 -9.70 -19.22
C ALA A 66 42.87 -8.63 -18.71
N VAL A 67 42.54 -7.65 -19.55
CA VAL A 67 41.59 -6.58 -19.21
C VAL A 67 40.18 -7.14 -19.02
N ILE A 68 39.79 -8.18 -19.77
CA ILE A 68 38.46 -8.77 -19.66
C ILE A 68 38.33 -9.57 -18.36
N ASP A 69 39.39 -10.26 -17.96
CA ASP A 69 39.40 -11.02 -16.72
C ASP A 69 39.32 -10.11 -15.48
N GLU A 70 39.99 -8.94 -15.52
CA GLU A 70 39.89 -7.92 -14.47
C GLU A 70 38.48 -7.33 -14.37
N VAL A 71 37.86 -7.00 -15.51
CA VAL A 71 36.48 -6.47 -15.55
C VAL A 71 35.46 -7.51 -15.11
N GLU A 72 35.60 -8.78 -15.51
CA GLU A 72 34.73 -9.86 -15.05
C GLU A 72 34.84 -10.06 -13.53
N LYS A 73 36.06 -9.99 -12.99
CA LYS A 73 36.30 -10.08 -11.54
C LYS A 73 35.66 -8.89 -10.79
N ALA A 74 35.82 -7.67 -11.29
CA ALA A 74 35.20 -6.48 -10.71
C ALA A 74 33.66 -6.52 -10.77
N PHE A 75 33.10 -6.97 -11.89
CA PHE A 75 31.65 -7.13 -12.07
C PHE A 75 31.05 -8.14 -11.11
N LYS A 76 31.71 -9.29 -10.91
CA LYS A 76 31.27 -10.32 -9.96
C LYS A 76 31.46 -9.91 -8.50
N ALA A 77 32.46 -9.07 -8.19
CA ALA A 77 32.71 -8.57 -6.85
C ALA A 77 31.76 -7.43 -6.44
N PHE A 78 31.14 -6.76 -7.41
CA PHE A 78 30.22 -5.66 -7.15
C PHE A 78 28.93 -6.16 -6.48
N LYS A 79 28.66 -5.66 -5.27
CA LYS A 79 27.38 -5.84 -4.58
C LYS A 79 26.67 -4.50 -4.51
N PRO A 80 25.43 -4.36 -5.02
CA PRO A 80 24.67 -3.14 -4.89
C PRO A 80 24.50 -2.75 -3.42
N ALA A 81 24.55 -1.45 -3.13
CA ALA A 81 24.24 -0.95 -1.79
C ALA A 81 22.79 -1.30 -1.44
N ALA A 82 22.58 -2.02 -0.35
CA ALA A 82 21.25 -2.29 0.19
C ALA A 82 20.75 -1.03 0.91
N TYR A 83 19.57 -0.53 0.53
CA TYR A 83 18.87 0.48 1.30
C TYR A 83 18.19 -0.18 2.50
N ASP A 84 18.47 0.30 3.71
CA ASP A 84 17.75 -0.11 4.91
C ASP A 84 16.37 0.56 4.93
N VAL A 85 15.33 -0.25 4.76
CA VAL A 85 13.92 0.16 4.80
C VAL A 85 13.24 -0.20 6.12
N GLN A 86 14.00 -0.68 7.10
CA GLN A 86 13.45 -1.29 8.32
C GLN A 86 12.84 -0.26 9.27
N ALA A 87 13.35 0.98 9.27
CA ALA A 87 12.74 2.08 9.99
C ALA A 87 11.34 2.43 9.44
N GLN A 88 11.18 2.40 8.13
CA GLN A 88 9.91 2.67 7.44
C GLN A 88 8.92 1.53 7.63
N ILE A 89 9.39 0.27 7.66
CA ILE A 89 8.53 -0.88 7.97
C ILE A 89 7.96 -0.75 9.39
N LYS A 90 8.80 -0.43 10.38
CA LYS A 90 8.36 -0.23 11.76
C LYS A 90 7.33 0.91 11.90
N SER A 91 7.49 2.00 11.15
CA SER A 91 6.51 3.09 11.20
C SER A 91 5.17 2.70 10.56
N ILE A 92 5.18 1.89 9.49
CA ILE A 92 3.96 1.34 8.88
C ILE A 92 3.23 0.43 9.87
N GLU A 93 3.94 -0.48 10.53
CA GLU A 93 3.36 -1.38 11.55
C GLU A 93 2.71 -0.59 12.70
N ALA A 94 3.36 0.48 13.17
CA ALA A 94 2.81 1.33 14.22
C ALA A 94 1.54 2.09 13.76
N VAL A 95 1.49 2.52 12.50
CA VAL A 95 0.30 3.16 11.91
C VAL A 95 -0.83 2.14 11.75
N GLU A 96 -0.53 0.91 11.31
CA GLU A 96 -1.50 -0.17 11.17
C GLU A 96 -2.15 -0.54 12.51
N ALA A 97 -1.34 -0.70 13.56
CA ALA A 97 -1.86 -1.00 14.90
C ALA A 97 -2.85 0.07 15.39
N LYS A 98 -2.50 1.35 15.24
CA LYS A 98 -3.38 2.47 15.60
C LYS A 98 -4.63 2.55 14.74
N ALA A 99 -4.52 2.25 13.44
CA ALA A 99 -5.66 2.22 12.54
C ALA A 99 -6.64 1.11 12.92
N LEU A 100 -6.14 -0.09 13.26
CA LEU A 100 -6.95 -1.21 13.73
C LEU A 100 -7.67 -0.90 15.05
N GLU A 101 -6.96 -0.27 15.99
CA GLU A 101 -7.55 0.15 17.27
C GLU A 101 -8.71 1.14 17.05
N ARG A 102 -8.48 2.18 16.24
CA ARG A 102 -9.52 3.18 15.89
C ARG A 102 -10.69 2.57 15.15
N ALA A 103 -10.45 1.64 14.23
CA ALA A 103 -11.49 0.96 13.48
C ALA A 103 -12.37 0.12 14.40
N LYS A 104 -11.77 -0.66 15.32
CA LYS A 104 -12.50 -1.44 16.33
C LYS A 104 -13.33 -0.54 17.25
N PHE A 105 -12.71 0.52 17.78
CA PHE A 105 -13.42 1.48 18.63
C PHE A 105 -14.63 2.09 17.93
N THR A 106 -14.47 2.50 16.67
CA THR A 106 -15.56 3.07 15.88
C THR A 106 -16.65 2.04 15.60
N ALA A 107 -16.29 0.80 15.28
CA ALA A 107 -17.25 -0.28 15.05
C ALA A 107 -18.12 -0.53 16.29
N THR A 108 -17.50 -0.69 17.47
CA THR A 108 -18.25 -0.90 18.72
C THR A 108 -19.15 0.29 19.06
N LYS A 109 -18.67 1.52 18.83
CA LYS A 109 -19.48 2.72 19.06
C LYS A 109 -20.69 2.81 18.13
N VAL A 110 -20.50 2.49 16.84
CA VAL A 110 -21.60 2.47 15.86
C VAL A 110 -22.60 1.38 16.22
N GLU A 111 -22.15 0.19 16.63
CA GLU A 111 -23.04 -0.89 17.09
C GLU A 111 -23.89 -0.46 18.29
N SER A 112 -23.30 0.22 19.29
CA SER A 112 -24.06 0.73 20.44
C SER A 112 -25.07 1.80 20.05
N GLU A 113 -24.67 2.77 19.22
CA GLU A 113 -25.57 3.84 18.77
C GLU A 113 -26.73 3.28 17.93
N LEU A 114 -26.48 2.25 17.12
CA LEU A 114 -27.49 1.60 16.31
C LEU A 114 -28.49 0.82 17.18
N ALA A 115 -28.02 0.14 18.22
CA ALA A 115 -28.88 -0.52 19.20
C ALA A 115 -29.76 0.50 19.97
N ASP A 116 -29.20 1.62 20.40
CA ASP A 116 -29.94 2.69 21.08
C ASP A 116 -31.00 3.33 20.18
N LEU A 117 -30.66 3.59 18.91
CA LEU A 117 -31.60 4.11 17.92
C LEU A 117 -32.72 3.11 17.64
N GLN A 118 -32.41 1.82 17.52
CA GLN A 118 -33.42 0.76 17.35
C GLN A 118 -34.35 0.66 18.55
N ALA A 119 -33.81 0.74 19.77
CA ALA A 119 -34.62 0.78 20.99
C ALA A 119 -35.52 2.02 21.04
N THR A 120 -34.98 3.18 20.65
CA THR A 120 -35.74 4.44 20.57
C THR A 120 -36.86 4.35 19.54
N LEU A 121 -36.58 3.79 18.36
CA LEU A 121 -37.57 3.60 17.30
C LEU A 121 -38.68 2.66 17.76
N LYS A 122 -38.33 1.53 18.37
CA LYS A 122 -39.31 0.60 18.95
C LYS A 122 -40.16 1.28 20.01
N ASN A 123 -39.55 2.08 20.89
CA ASN A 123 -40.28 2.86 21.88
C ASN A 123 -41.28 3.80 21.21
N ILE A 124 -40.89 4.54 20.17
CA ILE A 124 -41.78 5.43 19.40
C ILE A 124 -42.93 4.64 18.78
N GLU A 125 -42.68 3.49 18.17
CA GLU A 125 -43.72 2.65 17.55
C GLU A 125 -44.70 2.06 18.56
N THR A 126 -44.22 1.68 19.76
CA THR A 126 -45.08 1.12 20.82
C THR A 126 -45.71 2.17 21.72
N SER A 127 -45.24 3.42 21.64
CA SER A 127 -45.78 4.51 22.45
C SER A 127 -47.20 4.82 21.97
N ARG A 128 -48.10 5.01 22.93
CA ARG A 128 -49.47 5.44 22.65
C ARG A 128 -49.45 6.75 21.85
N PRO A 129 -50.33 6.92 20.84
CA PRO A 129 -50.42 8.18 20.12
C PRO A 129 -50.59 9.35 21.08
N ILE A 130 -49.93 10.46 20.79
CA ILE A 130 -49.93 11.67 21.64
C ILE A 130 -51.37 12.18 21.88
N GLU A 131 -52.29 11.88 20.96
CA GLU A 131 -53.72 12.19 21.06
C GLU A 131 -54.46 11.46 22.21
N GLU A 132 -53.91 10.37 22.73
CA GLU A 132 -54.46 9.60 23.87
C GLU A 132 -53.73 9.88 25.21
N LEU A 133 -52.75 10.80 25.23
CA LEU A 133 -52.15 11.30 26.47
C LEU A 133 -53.00 12.44 27.05
N THR A 134 -53.85 12.11 28.03
CA THR A 134 -54.53 13.07 28.94
C THR A 134 -53.73 13.27 30.21
#